data_AF-A0ABD4QAH8-F1
#
_entry.id   AF-A0ABD4QAH8-F1
#
_cell.length_a   1.000
_cell.length_b   1.000
_cell.length_c   1.000
_cell.angle_alpha   90.00
_cell.angle_beta   90.00
_cell.angle_gamma   90.00
#
_symmetry.space_group_name_H-M   'P 1'
#
loop_
_entity.id
_entity.type
_entity.pdbx_description
1 polymer ?
#
loop_
_entity_poly.entity_id
_entity_poly.type
_entity_poly.pdbx_seq_one_letter_code
_entity_poly.pdbx_strand_id
1 'polypeptide(L)' 'FYPVYAMVKEVSGDLNDVRMIQSSSGIHSYEPSANDIAAIYDADVFIYHSHTLESWAGSFDPNLQKSKVKVIEASE' A
#
# COMPACT_ATOMS: atom_id res chain seq x y z
N PHE A 1 -6.81 0.29 0.41
CA PHE A 1 -8.30 0.34 0.44
C PHE A 1 -8.86 -0.87 1.17
N TYR A 2 -10.16 -0.85 1.51
CA TYR A 2 -10.73 -1.74 2.53
C TYR A 2 -10.57 -3.26 2.28
N PRO A 3 -10.90 -3.82 1.09
CA PRO A 3 -10.68 -5.23 0.79
C PRO A 3 -9.27 -5.75 1.08
N VAL A 4 -8.22 -5.07 0.60
CA VAL A 4 -6.83 -5.48 0.88
C VAL A 4 -6.51 -5.35 2.36
N TYR A 5 -6.91 -4.25 3.01
CA TYR A 5 -6.72 -4.08 4.45
C TYR A 5 -7.36 -5.21 5.26
N ALA A 6 -8.62 -5.54 4.99
CA ALA A 6 -9.36 -6.56 5.71
C ALA A 6 -8.74 -7.94 5.51
N MET A 7 -8.37 -8.30 4.27
CA MET A 7 -7.70 -9.57 3.98
C MET A 7 -6.37 -9.68 4.73
N VAL A 8 -5.51 -8.66 4.65
CA VAL A 8 -4.21 -8.66 5.32
C VAL A 8 -4.37 -8.68 6.83
N LYS A 9 -5.33 -7.93 7.39
CA LYS A 9 -5.59 -7.92 8.83
C LYS A 9 -6.08 -9.27 9.33
N GLU A 10 -6.96 -9.93 8.58
CA GLU A 10 -7.47 -11.26 8.93
C GLU A 10 -6.36 -12.33 8.88
N VAL A 11 -5.55 -12.34 7.81
CA VAL A 11 -4.43 -13.28 7.68
C VAL A 11 -3.35 -13.02 8.73
N SER A 12 -3.08 -11.75 9.04
CA SER A 12 -2.03 -11.35 9.97
C SER A 12 -2.42 -11.51 11.44
N GLY A 13 -3.70 -11.48 11.78
CA GLY A 13 -4.17 -11.41 13.17
C GLY A 13 -3.49 -10.28 13.96
N ASP A 14 -2.84 -10.66 15.07
CA ASP A 14 -2.15 -9.75 15.99
C ASP A 14 -0.62 -9.72 15.80
N LEU A 15 -0.10 -10.36 14.76
CA LEU A 15 1.35 -10.47 14.54
C LEU A 15 1.98 -9.19 13.96
N ASN A 16 1.22 -8.39 13.21
CA ASN A 16 1.74 -7.21 12.53
C ASN A 16 0.82 -5.99 12.76
N ASP A 17 1.42 -4.79 12.75
CA ASP A 17 0.68 -3.53 12.72
C ASP A 17 0.19 -3.24 11.29
N VAL A 18 -1.08 -3.56 11.04
CA VAL A 18 -1.70 -3.38 9.73
C VAL A 18 -2.45 -2.05 9.71
N ARG A 19 -2.01 -1.13 8.84
CA ARG A 19 -2.64 0.17 8.62
C ARG A 19 -3.20 0.27 7.21
N MET A 20 -4.26 1.05 7.05
CA MET A 20 -4.85 1.33 5.74
C MET A 20 -4.57 2.77 5.35
N ILE A 21 -4.03 2.96 4.14
CA ILE A 21 -4.06 4.26 3.48
C ILE A 21 -5.52 4.61 3.17
N GLN A 22 -6.03 5.62 3.88
CA GLN A 22 -7.39 6.09 3.75
C GLN A 22 -7.48 7.06 2.59
N SER A 23 -8.23 6.67 1.57
CA SER A 23 -8.67 7.62 0.56
C SER A 23 -9.94 8.31 1.06
N SER A 24 -9.90 9.64 1.18
CA SER A 24 -11.12 10.45 1.31
C SER A 24 -11.93 10.49 0.01
N SER A 25 -11.26 10.22 -1.12
CA SER A 25 -11.83 10.09 -2.46
C SER A 25 -12.22 8.63 -2.77
N GLY A 26 -12.97 8.35 -3.84
CA GLY A 26 -13.15 6.97 -4.30
C GLY A 26 -11.82 6.35 -4.74
N ILE A 27 -11.64 5.03 -4.56
CA ILE A 27 -10.36 4.35 -4.86
C ILE A 27 -9.92 4.52 -6.33
N HIS A 28 -10.86 4.61 -7.27
CA HIS A 28 -10.58 4.79 -8.69
C HIS A 28 -9.96 6.15 -9.04
N SER A 29 -10.09 7.16 -8.17
CA SER A 29 -9.54 8.50 -8.37
C SER A 29 -8.55 8.89 -7.28
N TYR A 30 -8.09 7.92 -6.49
CA TYR A 30 -7.16 8.17 -5.42
C TYR A 30 -5.73 8.29 -5.97
N GLU A 31 -5.05 9.34 -5.55
CA GLU A 31 -3.62 9.53 -5.72
C GLU A 31 -2.99 9.77 -4.34
N PRO A 32 -1.83 9.17 -4.03
CA PRO A 32 -1.23 9.31 -2.72
C PRO A 32 -0.70 10.71 -2.49
N SER A 33 -0.90 11.24 -1.28
CA SER A 33 -0.21 12.45 -0.86
C SER A 33 1.28 12.17 -0.61
N ALA A 34 2.08 13.23 -0.50
CA ALA A 34 3.48 13.09 -0.08
C ALA A 34 3.63 12.38 1.27
N ASN A 35 2.65 12.55 2.18
CA ASN A 35 2.65 11.87 3.49
C ASN A 35 2.36 10.37 3.34
N ASP A 36 1.46 9.99 2.44
CA ASP A 36 1.18 8.58 2.17
C ASP A 36 2.38 7.89 1.54
N ILE A 37 3.05 8.57 0.60
CA ILE A 37 4.31 8.10 0.00
C ILE A 37 5.39 7.90 1.06
N ALA A 38 5.57 8.86 1.97
CA ALA A 38 6.54 8.75 3.05
C ALA A 38 6.20 7.58 4.00
N ALA A 39 4.93 7.41 4.35
CA ALA A 39 4.47 6.30 5.18
C ALA A 39 4.69 4.93 4.52
N ILE A 40 4.50 4.83 3.20
CA ILE A 40 4.81 3.62 2.44
C ILE A 40 6.31 3.30 2.51
N TYR A 41 7.17 4.30 2.30
CA TYR A 41 8.61 4.07 2.33
C TYR A 41 9.18 3.79 3.72
N ASP A 42 8.49 4.19 4.79
CA ASP A 42 8.83 3.87 6.18
C ASP A 42 8.33 2.47 6.60
N ALA A 43 7.39 1.88 5.85
CA ALA A 43 6.83 0.57 6.15
C ALA A 43 7.77 -0.59 5.76
N ASP A 44 7.59 -1.73 6.42
CA ASP A 44 8.27 -2.97 6.05
C ASP A 44 7.65 -3.62 4.80
N VAL A 45 6.32 -3.56 4.67
CA VAL A 45 5.56 -4.15 3.56
C VAL A 45 4.43 -3.21 3.15
N PHE A 46 4.31 -2.97 1.84
CA PHE A 46 3.19 -2.27 1.22
C PHE A 46 2.44 -3.24 0.30
N ILE A 47 1.16 -3.45 0.59
CA ILE A 47 0.28 -4.36 -0.17
C ILE A 47 -0.82 -3.53 -0.81
N TYR A 48 -1.00 -3.70 -2.11
CA TYR A 48 -2.06 -3.07 -2.90
C TYR A 48 -2.78 -4.13 -3.74
N HIS A 49 -3.93 -3.79 -4.34
CA HIS A 49 -4.70 -4.80 -5.04
C HIS A 49 -4.14 -5.12 -6.42
N SER A 50 -4.13 -4.14 -7.32
CA SER A 50 -3.62 -4.35 -8.67
C SER A 50 -3.06 -3.08 -9.28
N HIS A 51 -2.04 -3.21 -10.14
CA HIS A 51 -1.51 -2.07 -10.92
C HIS A 51 -2.57 -1.47 -11.86
N THR A 52 -3.64 -2.20 -12.15
CA THR A 52 -4.79 -1.70 -12.94
C THR A 52 -5.72 -0.77 -12.14
N LEU A 53 -5.71 -0.86 -10.81
CA LEU A 53 -6.54 -0.04 -9.92
C LEU A 53 -5.71 1.05 -9.25
N GLU A 54 -4.61 0.67 -8.60
CA GLU A 54 -3.67 1.60 -7.98
C GLU A 54 -2.49 1.85 -8.94
N SER A 55 -2.77 2.48 -10.09
CA SER A 55 -1.75 2.70 -11.14
C SER A 55 -0.52 3.49 -10.66
N TRP A 56 -0.69 4.32 -9.64
CA TRP A 56 0.40 5.04 -8.98
C TRP A 56 1.42 4.12 -8.30
N ALA A 57 1.03 2.89 -7.91
CA ALA A 57 1.91 1.95 -7.22
C ALA A 57 3.12 1.54 -8.10
N GLY A 58 2.96 1.51 -9.43
CA GLY A 58 4.04 1.20 -10.37
C GLY A 58 5.13 2.29 -10.43
N SER A 59 4.88 3.48 -9.88
CA SER A 59 5.86 4.56 -9.83
C SER A 59 6.80 4.50 -8.61
N PHE A 60 6.55 3.61 -7.64
CA PHE A 60 7.45 3.46 -6.51
C PHE A 60 8.74 2.78 -6.94
N ASP A 61 9.85 3.45 -6.67
CA ASP A 61 11.18 2.85 -6.69
C ASP A 61 11.76 2.88 -5.25
N PRO A 62 11.62 1.77 -4.49
CA PRO A 62 12.22 1.65 -3.16
C PRO A 62 13.74 1.81 -3.16
N ASN A 63 14.42 1.39 -4.24
CA ASN A 63 15.88 1.48 -4.32
C ASN A 63 16.34 2.94 -4.45
N LEU A 64 15.63 3.74 -5.25
CA LEU A 64 15.90 5.17 -5.40
C LEU A 64 15.79 5.91 -4.05
N GLN A 65 14.83 5.51 -3.21
CA GLN A 65 14.58 6.12 -1.91
C GLN A 65 15.34 5.45 -0.74
N LYS A 66 16.19 4.45 -1.02
CA LYS A 66 16.87 3.63 -0.01
C LYS A 66 15.91 3.03 1.03
N SER A 67 14.66 2.82 0.64
CA SER A 67 13.65 2.17 1.47
C SER A 67 13.82 0.65 1.42
N LYS A 68 13.45 -0.01 2.52
CA LYS A 68 13.43 -1.47 2.62
C LYS A 68 12.05 -2.07 2.36
N VAL A 69 11.07 -1.24 2.00
CA VAL A 69 9.69 -1.67 1.82
C VAL A 69 9.60 -2.75 0.76
N LYS A 70 8.93 -3.86 1.11
CA LYS A 70 8.53 -4.87 0.13
C LYS A 70 7.17 -4.49 -0.44
N VAL A 71 7.12 -4.23 -1.75
CA VAL A 71 5.87 -3.94 -2.46
C VAL A 71 5.28 -5.25 -3.00
N ILE A 72 3.99 -5.50 -2.75
CA ILE A 72 3.28 -6.72 -3.15
C ILE A 72 1.97 -6.34 -3.84
N GLU A 73 1.79 -6.78 -5.09
CA GLU A 73 0.50 -6.79 -5.77
C GLU A 73 -0.28 -8.03 -5.34
N ALA A 74 -1.47 -7.86 -4.75
CA ALA A 74 -2.21 -8.96 -4.15
C ALA A 74 -2.97 -9.83 -5.16
N SER A 75 -3.19 -9.33 -6.38
CA SER A 75 -3.92 -10.05 -7.44
C SER A 75 -3.03 -10.83 -8.40
N GLU A 76 -1.71 -10.84 -8.21
CA GLU A 76 -0.77 -11.69 -8.96
C GLU A 76 -0.61 -13.10 -8.35
#